data_AF-A0A139AYX3-F1
#
_entry.id   AF-A0A139AYX3-F1
#
_cell.length_a   1.000
_cell.length_b   1.000
_cell.length_c   1.000
_cell.angle_alpha   90.00
_cell.angle_beta   90.00
_cell.angle_gamma   90.00
#
_symmetry.space_group_name_H-M   'P 1'
#
loop_
_entity.id
_entity.type
_entity.pdbx_description
1 polymer ?
#
loop_
_entity_poly.entity_id
_entity_poly.type
_entity_poly.pdbx_seq_one_letter_code
_entity_poly.pdbx_strand_id
1 'polypeptide(L)'
;MLALYSADMGSEASHAMAPALKDRDGNWFIDRDPETFKEILGCLRTGVVPEMDGAIRNRVLVDSAFYGYTELEKKLCGKFDSQLTTCFSSI
;
A
#
# COMPACT_ATOMS: atom_id res chain seq x y z
N MET A 1 -24.57 5.04 25.93
CA MET A 1 -23.40 4.92 26.82
C MET A 1 -22.94 3.47 26.75
N LEU A 2 -22.21 3.14 25.67
CA LEU A 2 -20.77 2.79 25.69
C LEU A 2 -20.54 1.47 26.46
N ALA A 3 -20.62 0.35 25.74
CA ALA A 3 -19.49 -0.32 25.06
C ALA A 3 -18.60 -1.07 26.06
N LEU A 4 -18.97 -2.32 26.32
CA LEU A 4 -18.15 -3.27 27.05
C LEU A 4 -16.97 -3.66 26.17
N TYR A 5 -15.82 -3.06 26.51
CA TYR A 5 -14.48 -3.55 26.25
C TYR A 5 -14.44 -5.07 26.47
N SER A 6 -14.49 -5.85 25.40
CA SER A 6 -14.24 -7.29 25.43
C SER A 6 -12.82 -7.48 24.96
N ALA A 7 -11.92 -7.49 25.94
CA ALA A 7 -10.53 -7.84 25.75
C ALA A 7 -10.46 -9.28 25.26
N ASP A 8 -9.95 -9.47 24.04
CA ASP A 8 -9.32 -10.71 23.61
C ASP A 8 -7.99 -10.37 22.94
N MET A 9 -7.13 -9.68 23.69
CA MET A 9 -5.68 -9.63 23.45
C MET A 9 -5.04 -10.68 24.34
N GLY A 10 -5.13 -11.94 23.95
CA GLY A 10 -4.53 -13.01 24.73
C GLY A 10 -4.45 -14.32 23.98
N SER A 11 -3.57 -14.42 22.98
CA SER A 11 -2.78 -15.64 22.79
C SER A 11 -1.69 -15.45 21.73
N GLU A 12 -0.44 -15.59 22.18
CA GLU A 12 0.62 -16.26 21.43
C GLU A 12 1.23 -15.50 20.23
N ALA A 13 2.26 -14.72 20.57
CA ALA A 13 3.37 -14.37 19.69
C ALA A 13 4.21 -15.62 19.29
N SER A 14 3.59 -16.64 18.69
CA SER A 14 4.28 -17.87 18.26
C SER A 14 3.98 -18.33 16.83
N HIS A 15 3.17 -17.60 16.06
CA HIS A 15 3.16 -17.75 14.61
C HIS A 15 4.00 -16.64 14.01
N ALA A 16 5.14 -17.01 13.41
CA ALA A 16 5.84 -16.18 12.44
C ALA A 16 4.79 -15.43 11.62
N MET A 17 4.78 -14.09 11.68
CA MET A 17 3.73 -13.26 11.07
C MET A 17 3.44 -13.79 9.68
N ALA A 18 2.35 -14.54 9.54
CA ALA A 18 1.94 -15.03 8.26
C ALA A 18 1.73 -13.76 7.42
N PRO A 19 2.27 -13.68 6.19
CA PRO A 19 2.37 -12.43 5.45
C PRO A 19 1.03 -11.74 5.18
N ALA A 20 -0.09 -12.42 5.47
CA ALA A 20 -1.39 -11.80 5.57
C ALA A 20 -2.28 -12.53 6.60
N LEU A 21 -3.02 -11.75 7.40
CA LEU A 21 -4.01 -12.23 8.36
C LEU A 21 -5.34 -12.43 7.62
N LYS A 22 -6.01 -13.56 7.86
CA LYS A 22 -7.41 -13.74 7.43
C LYS A 22 -8.35 -13.58 8.62
N ASP A 23 -9.49 -12.94 8.39
CA ASP A 23 -10.58 -12.93 9.37
C ASP A 23 -11.35 -14.27 9.39
N ARG A 24 -12.37 -14.36 10.24
CA ARG A 24 -13.20 -15.56 10.39
C ARG A 24 -13.99 -15.91 9.13
N ASP A 25 -14.21 -14.93 8.25
CA ASP A 25 -14.93 -15.08 6.99
C ASP A 25 -13.98 -15.38 5.82
N GLY A 26 -12.67 -15.42 6.07
CA GLY A 26 -11.62 -15.73 5.09
C GLY A 26 -11.14 -14.52 4.28
N ASN A 27 -11.54 -13.30 4.65
CA ASN A 27 -11.07 -12.07 4.02
C ASN A 27 -9.66 -11.74 4.48
N TRP A 28 -8.84 -11.22 3.57
CA TRP A 28 -7.49 -10.76 3.90
C TRP A 28 -7.53 -9.37 4.55
N PHE A 29 -6.87 -9.25 5.69
CA PHE A 29 -6.60 -7.98 6.34
C PHE A 29 -5.31 -7.38 5.78
N ILE A 30 -5.39 -6.13 5.34
CA ILE A 30 -4.26 -5.35 4.86
C ILE A 30 -4.16 -4.14 5.79
N ASP A 31 -3.04 -4.02 6.50
CA ASP A 31 -2.77 -2.91 7.43
C ASP A 31 -2.29 -1.65 6.69
N ARG A 32 -3.08 -1.20 5.70
CA ARG A 32 -2.82 0.00 4.90
C ARG A 32 -4.10 0.81 4.76
N ASP A 33 -3.93 2.03 4.28
CA ASP A 33 -5.02 2.97 4.15
C ASP A 33 -6.03 2.53 3.08
N PRO A 34 -7.33 2.43 3.41
CA PRO A 34 -8.34 2.00 2.45
C PRO A 34 -8.59 3.03 1.33
N GLU A 35 -8.30 4.32 1.54
CA GLU A 35 -8.51 5.38 0.56
C GLU A 35 -7.51 5.26 -0.60
N THR A 36 -6.23 5.13 -0.30
CA THR A 36 -5.17 4.91 -1.30
C THR A 36 -5.32 3.55 -1.98
N PHE A 37 -5.72 2.51 -1.22
CA PHE A 37 -5.95 1.18 -1.77
C PHE A 37 -7.04 1.18 -2.85
N LYS A 38 -8.10 1.98 -2.67
CA LYS A 38 -9.15 2.16 -3.67
C LYS A 38 -8.60 2.69 -4.99
N GLU A 39 -7.73 3.70 -4.95
CA GLU A 39 -7.11 4.28 -6.16
C GLU A 39 -6.18 3.27 -6.85
N ILE A 40 -5.39 2.52 -6.07
CA ILE A 40 -4.51 1.46 -6.58
C ILE A 40 -5.32 0.35 -7.25
N LEU A 41 -6.42 -0.09 -6.63
CA LEU A 41 -7.33 -1.06 -7.24
C LEU A 41 -7.97 -0.53 -8.53
N GLY A 42 -8.31 0.76 -8.58
CA GLY A 42 -8.80 1.42 -9.79
C GLY A 42 -7.77 1.32 -10.93
N CYS A 43 -6.51 1.59 -10.62
CA CYS A 43 -5.40 1.46 -11.56
C CYS A 43 -5.20 0.01 -12.02
N LEU A 44 -5.26 -0.96 -11.10
CA LEU A 44 -5.11 -2.39 -11.44
C LEU A 44 -6.22 -2.91 -12.36
N ARG A 45 -7.46 -2.42 -12.19
CA ARG A 45 -8.61 -2.84 -13.03
C ARG A 45 -8.61 -2.21 -14.41
N THR A 46 -8.26 -0.94 -14.51
CA THR A 46 -8.40 -0.14 -15.75
C THR A 46 -7.09 0.07 -16.50
N GLY A 47 -5.95 -0.06 -15.81
CA GLY A 47 -4.63 0.31 -16.32
C GLY A 47 -4.35 1.82 -16.36
N VAL A 48 -5.32 2.65 -15.98
CA VAL A 48 -5.28 4.11 -16.06
C VAL A 48 -5.12 4.70 -14.65
N VAL A 49 -4.27 5.72 -14.53
CA VAL A 49 -4.12 6.48 -13.29
C VAL A 49 -5.20 7.56 -13.26
N PRO A 50 -6.15 7.54 -12.31
CA PRO A 50 -7.16 8.57 -12.21
C PRO A 50 -6.53 9.91 -11.81
N GLU A 51 -7.18 11.00 -12.17
CA GLU A 51 -6.82 12.32 -11.67
C GLU A 51 -7.14 12.39 -10.17
N MET A 52 -6.19 12.87 -9.37
CA MET A 52 -6.30 12.91 -7.91
C MET A 52 -5.54 14.10 -7.36
N ASP A 53 -5.92 14.53 -6.16
CA ASP A 53 -5.23 15.60 -5.44
C ASP A 53 -3.75 15.25 -5.17
N GLY A 54 -2.89 16.26 -5.11
CA GLY A 54 -1.45 16.07 -4.90
C GLY A 54 -1.10 15.36 -3.59
N ALA A 55 -1.87 15.57 -2.52
CA ALA A 55 -1.66 14.88 -1.25
C ALA A 55 -2.02 13.39 -1.35
N ILE A 56 -3.13 13.07 -2.01
CA ILE A 56 -3.54 11.68 -2.27
C ILE A 56 -2.50 10.99 -3.16
N ARG A 57 -2.07 11.66 -4.24
CA ARG A 57 -1.04 11.17 -5.17
C ARG A 57 0.23 10.73 -4.46
N ASN A 58 0.72 11.51 -3.50
CA ASN A 58 1.93 11.18 -2.74
C ASN A 58 1.72 9.94 -1.85
N ARG A 59 0.54 9.82 -1.21
CA ARG A 59 0.22 8.63 -0.39
C ARG A 59 0.08 7.38 -1.27
N VAL A 60 -0.55 7.50 -2.43
CA VAL A 60 -0.67 6.41 -3.42
C VAL A 60 0.72 6.00 -3.94
N LEU A 61 1.65 6.94 -4.15
CA LEU A 61 3.03 6.59 -4.53
C LEU A 61 3.72 5.72 -3.47
N VAL A 62 3.62 6.10 -2.19
CA VAL A 62 4.19 5.31 -1.08
C VAL A 62 3.56 3.92 -1.01
N ASP A 63 2.24 3.84 -1.14
CA ASP A 63 1.53 2.55 -1.10
C ASP A 63 1.80 1.70 -2.33
N SER A 64 1.96 2.30 -3.51
CA SER A 64 2.29 1.55 -4.72
C SER A 64 3.63 0.81 -4.58
N ALA A 65 4.61 1.42 -3.93
CA ALA A 65 5.87 0.78 -3.57
C ALA A 65 5.69 -0.36 -2.56
N PHE A 66 4.81 -0.19 -1.56
CA PHE A 66 4.49 -1.26 -0.60
C PHE A 66 3.89 -2.50 -1.29
N TYR A 67 2.98 -2.31 -2.25
CA TYR A 67 2.38 -3.40 -3.01
C TYR A 67 3.25 -3.92 -4.17
N GLY A 68 4.42 -3.32 -4.40
CA GLY A 68 5.31 -3.66 -5.52
C GLY A 68 4.76 -3.30 -6.90
N TYR A 69 3.85 -2.32 -6.98
CA TYR A 69 3.24 -1.90 -8.24
C TYR A 69 4.10 -0.87 -8.98
N THR A 70 5.28 -1.32 -9.41
CA THR A 70 6.34 -0.47 -10.01
C THR A 70 5.91 0.32 -11.25
N GLU A 71 4.98 -0.20 -12.06
CA GLU A 71 4.45 0.53 -13.22
C GLU A 71 3.59 1.73 -12.81
N LEU A 72 2.86 1.62 -11.70
CA LEU A 72 2.11 2.75 -11.13
C LEU A 72 3.08 3.77 -10.54
N GLU A 73 4.12 3.33 -9.83
CA GLU A 73 5.16 4.22 -9.31
C GLU A 73 5.79 5.06 -10.42
N LYS A 74 6.18 4.44 -11.55
CA LYS A 74 6.74 5.16 -12.71
C LYS A 74 5.78 6.20 -13.28
N LYS A 75 4.49 5.85 -13.40
CA LYS A 75 3.46 6.78 -13.89
C LYS A 75 3.24 7.94 -12.91
N LEU A 76 3.28 7.67 -11.61
CA LEU A 76 3.09 8.65 -10.54
C LEU A 76 4.35 9.46 -10.23
N CYS A 77 5.55 8.99 -10.54
CA CYS A 77 6.76 9.78 -10.38
C CYS A 77 6.81 10.92 -11.43
N GLY A 78 6.02 10.80 -12.50
CA GLY A 78 6.26 11.54 -13.73
C GLY A 78 7.50 10.98 -14.42
N LYS A 79 7.69 11.23 -15.72
CA LYS A 79 8.94 10.87 -16.39
C LYS A 79 10.11 11.44 -15.58
N PHE A 80 10.84 10.60 -14.86
CA PHE A 80 12.24 10.90 -14.60
C PHE A 80 12.90 10.86 -15.97
N ASP A 81 13.07 12.04 -16.57
CA ASP A 81 14.01 12.17 -17.68
C ASP A 81 15.31 11.51 -17.23
N SER A 82 15.81 10.66 -18.11
CA SER A 82 16.89 9.70 -17.95
C SER A 82 18.23 10.34 -17.58
N GLN A 83 18.37 10.91 -16.37
CA GLN A 83 19.60 11.52 -15.87
C GLN A 83 19.87 11.34 -14.37
N LEU A 84 19.36 10.29 -13.72
CA LEU A 84 19.85 9.86 -12.40
C LEU A 84 20.38 8.42 -12.44
N THR A 85 21.38 8.16 -13.27
CA THR A 85 22.22 6.94 -13.22
C THR A 85 23.65 7.22 -12.80
N THR A 86 23.95 8.32 -12.10
CA THR A 86 25.34 8.73 -11.83
C THR A 86 25.73 8.93 -10.37
N CYS A 87 25.02 8.36 -9.38
CA CYS A 87 25.48 8.50 -7.98
C CYS A 87 25.56 7.22 -7.13
N PHE A 88 25.41 6.01 -7.68
CA PHE A 88 25.59 4.77 -6.90
C PHE A 88 26.82 3.93 -7.24
N SER A 89 27.84 4.51 -7.89
CA SER A 89 29.11 3.81 -8.19
C SER A 89 30.34 4.42 -7.52
N SER A 90 30.21 4.95 -6.30
CA SER A 90 31.39 5.33 -5.50
C SER A 90 31.21 4.92 -4.05
N ILE A 91 31.44 3.63 -3.77
CA ILE A 91 32.03 3.15 -2.51
C ILE A 91 33.10 2.12 -2.92
#